data_AF-A0A9D4TGR1-F1
#
_entry.id   AF-A0A9D4TGR1-F1
#
_cell.length_a   1.000
_cell.length_b   1.000
_cell.length_c   1.000
_cell.angle_alpha   90.00
_cell.angle_beta   90.00
_cell.angle_gamma   90.00
#
_symmetry.space_group_name_H-M   'P 1'
#
loop_
_entity.id
_entity.type
_entity.pdbx_description
1 polymer ?
#
loop_
_entity_poly.entity_id
_entity_poly.type
_entity_poly.pdbx_seq_one_letter_code
_entity_poly.pdbx_strand_id
1 'polypeptide(L)'
;MTRALAAYLAVALLIAGAVASDITLADVSVSLMEASGSIVASTSVTGPSTANLGTLDHTRTIKVSLTTSLSAAPGEDFRPQQVFLRLTCRSSQDAAYFAAVKAKDGTLYATAKSADIQKQVGLQSGAYTAAIIVGDTRATQPLLWTLGEVQVLHAPLDDGSQPAAASYRAIDRMHKPLPEIVHMHRLPERRAPAVVSVLFTLVAAAPVAIYVAVALQMGANLKGFPSGGGFLAAAGFHLGLLSILGLYMLFWLRLTMVQTLPMLALLSAVTAAFGSTTLKQATGRGSKLE
;
A
#
# COMPACT_ATOMS: atom_id res chain seq x y z
N MET A 1 -81.36 16.26 -5.25
CA MET A 1 -79.91 16.16 -5.56
C MET A 1 -79.21 14.94 -4.91
N THR A 2 -79.90 14.13 -4.09
CA THR A 2 -79.28 13.04 -3.32
C THR A 2 -79.16 11.71 -4.07
N ARG A 3 -80.03 11.44 -5.06
CA ARG A 3 -79.98 10.19 -5.85
C ARG A 3 -78.90 10.18 -6.94
N ALA A 4 -78.61 11.33 -7.54
CA ALA A 4 -77.56 11.47 -8.56
C ALA A 4 -76.15 11.34 -7.95
N LEU A 5 -75.96 11.87 -6.73
CA LEU A 5 -74.69 11.76 -6.01
C LEU A 5 -74.40 10.32 -5.58
N ALA A 6 -75.42 9.58 -5.13
CA ALA A 6 -75.30 8.17 -4.79
C ALA A 6 -75.02 7.29 -6.03
N ALA A 7 -75.63 7.60 -7.18
CA ALA A 7 -75.35 6.92 -8.44
C ALA A 7 -73.91 7.20 -8.93
N TYR A 8 -73.43 8.44 -8.82
CA TYR A 8 -72.04 8.78 -9.14
C TYR A 8 -71.04 8.13 -8.18
N LEU A 9 -71.37 8.03 -6.89
CA LEU A 9 -70.51 7.36 -5.91
C LEU A 9 -70.50 5.83 -6.11
N ALA A 10 -71.62 5.22 -6.51
CA ALA A 10 -71.68 3.80 -6.86
C ALA A 10 -70.97 3.48 -8.18
N VAL A 11 -71.06 4.35 -9.19
CA VAL A 11 -70.30 4.23 -10.44
C VAL A 11 -68.81 4.49 -10.22
N ALA A 12 -68.44 5.41 -9.33
CA ALA A 12 -67.04 5.62 -8.92
C ALA A 12 -66.48 4.44 -8.11
N LEU A 13 -67.31 3.75 -7.32
CA LEU A 13 -66.91 2.53 -6.60
C LEU A 13 -66.80 1.30 -7.52
N LEU A 14 -67.55 1.27 -8.64
CA LEU A 14 -67.43 0.23 -9.67
C LEU A 14 -66.18 0.36 -10.54
N ILE A 15 -65.57 1.55 -10.61
CA ILE A 15 -64.33 1.79 -11.39
C ILE A 15 -63.06 1.53 -10.55
N ALA A 16 -63.17 1.43 -9.22
CA ALA A 16 -62.03 1.26 -8.31
C ALA A 16 -61.77 -0.21 -7.88
N GLY A 17 -62.38 -1.18 -8.56
CA GLY A 17 -62.15 -2.60 -8.33
C GLY A 17 -61.13 -3.19 -9.29
N ALA A 18 -59.90 -2.65 -9.34
CA ALA A 18 -58.80 -3.42 -9.93
C ALA A 18 -58.57 -4.61 -8.99
N VAL A 19 -59.08 -5.79 -9.37
CA VAL A 19 -58.87 -7.03 -8.63
C VAL A 19 -57.37 -7.28 -8.59
N ALA A 20 -56.77 -7.03 -7.43
CA ALA A 20 -55.35 -7.27 -7.23
C ALA A 20 -55.09 -8.76 -7.46
N SER A 21 -54.15 -9.06 -8.35
CA SER A 21 -53.87 -10.44 -8.79
C SER A 21 -52.37 -10.73 -8.78
N ASP A 22 -52.02 -11.99 -8.57
CA ASP A 22 -50.61 -12.38 -8.48
C ASP A 22 -49.96 -12.44 -9.87
N ILE A 23 -48.73 -11.95 -9.95
CA ILE A 23 -47.93 -11.96 -11.18
C ILE A 23 -47.36 -13.37 -11.37
N THR A 24 -47.54 -13.91 -12.57
CA THR A 24 -46.96 -15.18 -13.00
C THR A 24 -45.98 -14.95 -14.13
N LEU A 25 -44.83 -15.64 -14.09
CA LEU A 25 -43.86 -15.65 -15.18
C LEU A 25 -43.96 -16.97 -15.92
N ALA A 26 -43.98 -16.88 -17.25
CA ALA A 26 -43.88 -18.00 -18.17
C ALA A 26 -42.64 -17.83 -19.05
N ASP A 27 -42.14 -18.95 -19.58
CA ASP A 27 -41.07 -19.01 -20.58
C ASP A 27 -39.80 -18.22 -20.21
N VAL A 28 -39.45 -18.22 -18.92
CA VAL A 28 -38.24 -17.55 -18.44
C VAL A 28 -37.02 -18.28 -18.97
N SER A 29 -36.24 -17.61 -19.81
CA SER A 29 -35.02 -18.13 -20.41
C SER A 29 -33.86 -17.17 -20.21
N VAL A 30 -32.73 -17.72 -19.78
CA VAL A 30 -31.47 -17.00 -19.65
C VAL A 30 -30.55 -17.46 -20.78
N SER A 31 -30.13 -16.52 -21.61
CA SER A 31 -29.23 -16.77 -22.74
C SER A 31 -27.95 -15.97 -22.62
N LEU A 32 -26.82 -16.61 -22.88
CA LEU A 32 -25.52 -15.96 -23.07
C LEU A 32 -25.28 -15.83 -24.57
N MET A 33 -25.08 -14.60 -25.03
CA MET A 33 -24.92 -14.26 -26.44
C MET A 33 -23.53 -13.70 -26.69
N GLU A 34 -22.89 -14.09 -27.80
CA GLU A 34 -21.66 -13.44 -28.28
C GLU A 34 -21.96 -12.08 -28.92
N ALA A 35 -20.91 -11.29 -29.17
CA ALA A 35 -21.01 -10.04 -29.92
C ALA A 35 -21.62 -10.20 -31.33
N SER A 36 -21.49 -11.39 -31.94
CA SER A 36 -22.12 -11.74 -33.22
C SER A 36 -23.64 -11.94 -33.14
N GLY A 37 -24.22 -11.96 -31.93
CA GLY A 37 -25.63 -12.26 -31.70
C GLY A 37 -25.96 -13.76 -31.62
N SER A 38 -24.96 -14.64 -31.77
CA SER A 38 -25.12 -16.09 -31.59
C SER A 38 -25.34 -16.45 -30.13
N ILE A 39 -26.22 -17.43 -29.86
CA ILE A 39 -26.50 -17.94 -28.51
C ILE A 39 -25.48 -19.04 -28.18
N VAL A 40 -24.68 -18.82 -27.14
CA VAL A 40 -23.66 -19.78 -26.65
C VAL A 40 -24.28 -20.81 -25.72
N ALA A 41 -25.13 -20.34 -24.82
CA ALA A 41 -25.83 -21.16 -23.84
C ALA A 41 -27.21 -20.55 -23.61
N SER A 42 -28.22 -21.41 -23.47
CA SER A 42 -29.58 -21.00 -23.12
C SER A 42 -30.13 -21.97 -22.08
N THR A 43 -30.63 -21.45 -20.98
CA THR A 43 -31.21 -22.23 -19.89
C THR A 43 -32.61 -21.72 -19.58
N SER A 44 -33.60 -22.60 -19.67
CA SER A 44 -34.96 -22.29 -19.22
C SER A 44 -35.07 -22.51 -17.71
N VAL A 45 -35.65 -21.53 -17.02
CA VAL A 45 -35.73 -21.51 -15.55
C VAL A 45 -37.19 -21.62 -15.13
N THR A 46 -37.57 -22.75 -14.54
CA THR A 46 -38.96 -23.05 -14.14
C THR A 46 -39.31 -22.63 -12.71
N GLY A 47 -38.35 -22.10 -11.95
CA GLY A 47 -38.56 -21.60 -10.58
C GLY A 47 -37.34 -20.85 -10.04
N PRO A 48 -37.42 -20.25 -8.84
CA PRO A 48 -36.25 -19.68 -8.18
C PRO A 48 -35.15 -20.73 -8.01
N SER A 49 -33.96 -20.48 -8.56
CA SER A 49 -32.86 -21.44 -8.59
C SER A 49 -31.54 -20.78 -8.24
N THR A 50 -30.59 -21.59 -7.75
CA THR A 50 -29.18 -21.24 -7.54
C THR A 50 -28.26 -21.88 -8.59
N ALA A 51 -28.83 -22.36 -9.69
CA ALA A 51 -28.06 -22.98 -10.78
C ALA A 51 -27.02 -22.00 -11.36
N ASN A 52 -25.90 -22.56 -11.81
CA ASN A 52 -24.89 -21.78 -12.52
C ASN A 52 -25.36 -21.55 -13.97
N LEU A 53 -25.49 -20.27 -14.35
CA LEU A 53 -25.97 -19.79 -15.64
C LEU A 53 -24.83 -19.57 -16.65
N GLY A 54 -23.58 -19.81 -16.25
CA GLY A 54 -22.37 -19.70 -17.06
C GLY A 54 -21.54 -18.45 -16.79
N THR A 55 -20.57 -18.21 -17.67
CA THR A 55 -19.60 -17.11 -17.57
C THR A 55 -19.92 -15.99 -18.57
N LEU A 56 -20.15 -14.80 -18.04
CA LEU A 56 -20.31 -13.54 -18.77
C LEU A 56 -18.97 -12.83 -18.86
N ASP A 57 -18.26 -13.06 -19.97
CA ASP A 57 -17.01 -12.38 -20.32
C ASP A 57 -17.27 -11.01 -20.97
N HIS A 58 -16.20 -10.23 -21.14
CA HIS A 58 -16.25 -8.90 -21.77
C HIS A 58 -16.80 -8.87 -23.22
N THR A 59 -16.76 -9.99 -23.93
CA THR A 59 -17.31 -10.13 -25.30
C THR A 59 -18.77 -10.57 -25.33
N ARG A 60 -19.30 -11.06 -24.20
CA ARG A 60 -20.61 -11.68 -24.10
C ARG A 60 -21.65 -10.73 -23.53
N THR A 61 -22.91 -11.03 -23.84
CA THR A 61 -24.11 -10.35 -23.35
C THR A 61 -25.02 -11.38 -22.72
N ILE A 62 -25.45 -11.17 -21.48
CA ILE A 62 -26.53 -11.96 -20.89
C ILE A 62 -27.86 -11.33 -21.31
N LYS A 63 -28.77 -12.14 -21.84
CA LYS A 63 -30.13 -11.76 -22.19
C LYS A 63 -31.10 -12.67 -21.45
N VAL A 64 -31.95 -12.07 -20.64
CA VAL A 64 -33.07 -12.78 -19.98
C VAL A 64 -34.34 -12.42 -20.71
N SER A 65 -35.04 -13.41 -21.23
CA SER A 65 -36.36 -13.26 -21.86
C SER A 65 -37.42 -13.92 -20.99
N LEU A 66 -38.60 -13.31 -20.92
CA LEU A 66 -39.72 -13.77 -20.09
C LEU A 66 -41.05 -13.27 -20.63
N THR A 67 -42.11 -13.99 -20.30
CA THR A 67 -43.50 -13.61 -20.55
C THR A 67 -44.20 -13.41 -19.22
N THR A 68 -44.97 -12.34 -19.08
CA THR A 68 -45.67 -11.99 -17.84
C THR A 68 -47.18 -12.09 -18.03
N SER A 69 -47.87 -12.69 -17.06
CA SER A 69 -49.33 -12.76 -17.01
C SER A 69 -49.85 -12.47 -15.61
N LEU A 70 -51.09 -11.99 -15.52
CA LEU A 70 -51.81 -11.84 -14.25
C LEU A 70 -52.65 -13.10 -14.00
N SER A 71 -52.63 -13.60 -12.76
CA SER A 71 -53.38 -14.82 -12.40
C SER A 71 -54.89 -14.67 -12.57
N ALA A 72 -55.43 -13.44 -12.48
CA ALA A 72 -56.85 -13.16 -12.68
C ALA A 72 -57.27 -13.09 -14.17
N ALA A 73 -56.31 -12.93 -15.09
CA ALA A 73 -56.55 -12.86 -16.53
C ALA A 73 -55.43 -13.59 -17.30
N PRO A 74 -55.36 -14.92 -17.18
CA PRO A 74 -54.36 -15.71 -17.90
C PRO A 74 -54.59 -15.59 -19.42
N GLY A 75 -53.60 -15.08 -20.14
CA GLY A 75 -53.63 -14.90 -21.61
C GLY A 75 -53.85 -13.46 -22.09
N GLU A 76 -54.14 -12.51 -21.19
CA GLU A 76 -54.09 -11.08 -21.54
C GLU A 76 -52.63 -10.62 -21.65
N ASP A 77 -52.33 -9.78 -22.66
CA ASP A 77 -51.02 -9.17 -22.83
C ASP A 77 -50.73 -8.18 -21.70
N PHE A 78 -50.14 -8.69 -20.62
CA PHE A 78 -49.81 -7.93 -19.43
C PHE A 78 -48.38 -7.38 -19.53
N ARG A 79 -48.27 -6.06 -19.67
CA ARG A 79 -47.00 -5.34 -19.52
C ARG A 79 -46.91 -4.73 -18.13
N PRO A 80 -46.02 -5.22 -17.25
CA PRO A 80 -45.79 -4.63 -15.94
C PRO A 80 -45.16 -3.24 -16.06
N GLN A 81 -45.45 -2.36 -15.10
CA GLN A 81 -44.87 -1.02 -15.02
C GLN A 81 -43.35 -1.06 -14.81
N GLN A 82 -42.85 -2.00 -14.00
CA GLN A 82 -41.44 -2.13 -13.66
C GLN A 82 -40.98 -3.57 -13.85
N VAL A 83 -39.94 -3.77 -14.66
CA VAL A 83 -39.26 -5.05 -14.83
C VAL A 83 -37.76 -4.79 -14.90
N PHE A 84 -37.01 -5.34 -13.95
CA PHE A 84 -35.57 -5.17 -13.88
C PHE A 84 -34.86 -6.50 -13.73
N LEU A 85 -33.80 -6.70 -14.52
CA LEU A 85 -32.77 -7.66 -14.22
C LEU A 85 -31.81 -7.04 -13.20
N ARG A 86 -31.70 -7.66 -12.04
CA ARG A 86 -30.74 -7.32 -11.00
C ARG A 86 -29.60 -8.34 -11.02
N LEU A 87 -28.37 -7.84 -11.11
CA LEU A 87 -27.15 -8.63 -10.93
C LEU A 87 -26.45 -8.14 -9.66
N THR A 88 -26.42 -8.97 -8.62
CA THR A 88 -25.81 -8.62 -7.32
C THR A 88 -24.50 -9.35 -7.13
N CYS A 89 -23.40 -8.62 -6.92
CA CYS A 89 -22.10 -9.20 -6.64
C CYS A 89 -22.10 -9.88 -5.26
N ARG A 90 -21.68 -11.14 -5.18
CA ARG A 90 -21.69 -11.88 -3.91
C ARG A 90 -20.72 -11.32 -2.86
N SER A 91 -19.56 -10.81 -3.29
CA SER A 91 -18.51 -10.36 -2.38
C SER A 91 -18.79 -8.99 -1.78
N SER A 92 -19.26 -8.02 -2.59
CA SER A 92 -19.51 -6.64 -2.17
C SER A 92 -20.96 -6.35 -1.80
N GLN A 93 -21.90 -7.17 -2.27
CA GLN A 93 -23.35 -6.93 -2.24
C GLN A 93 -23.81 -5.73 -3.10
N ASP A 94 -22.93 -5.17 -3.93
CA ASP A 94 -23.31 -4.15 -4.91
C ASP A 94 -24.18 -4.76 -6.02
N ALA A 95 -25.21 -4.03 -6.45
CA ALA A 95 -26.17 -4.52 -7.43
C ALA A 95 -26.28 -3.60 -8.66
N ALA A 96 -26.22 -4.18 -9.85
CA ALA A 96 -26.51 -3.52 -11.12
C ALA A 96 -27.95 -3.85 -11.56
N TYR A 97 -28.65 -2.85 -12.10
CA TYR A 97 -30.04 -2.95 -12.54
C TYR A 97 -30.15 -2.64 -14.03
N PHE A 98 -30.89 -3.47 -14.76
CA PHE A 98 -31.14 -3.33 -16.19
C PHE A 98 -32.64 -3.43 -16.45
N ALA A 99 -33.25 -2.38 -16.99
CA ALA A 99 -34.66 -2.36 -17.31
C ALA A 99 -34.96 -3.32 -18.47
N ALA A 100 -36.04 -4.09 -18.37
CA ALA A 100 -36.51 -4.92 -19.48
C ALA A 100 -37.27 -4.06 -20.51
N VAL A 101 -37.14 -4.46 -21.78
CA VAL A 101 -37.82 -3.86 -22.91
C VAL A 101 -38.76 -4.90 -23.51
N LYS A 102 -39.90 -4.44 -24.05
CA LYS A 102 -40.86 -5.30 -24.75
C LYS A 102 -40.47 -5.42 -26.22
N ALA A 103 -40.30 -6.64 -26.70
CA ALA A 103 -40.08 -6.96 -28.11
C ALA A 103 -41.40 -6.91 -28.91
N LYS A 104 -41.29 -6.95 -30.25
CA LYS A 104 -42.44 -6.88 -31.16
C LYS A 104 -43.37 -8.09 -31.08
N ASP A 105 -42.84 -9.23 -30.66
CA ASP A 105 -43.56 -10.49 -30.43
C ASP A 105 -44.27 -10.52 -29.07
N GLY A 106 -44.15 -9.48 -28.25
CA GLY A 106 -44.76 -9.38 -26.92
C GLY A 106 -43.83 -9.80 -25.78
N THR A 107 -42.71 -10.45 -26.07
CA THR A 107 -41.75 -10.96 -25.07
C THR A 107 -41.03 -9.81 -24.37
N LEU A 108 -40.89 -9.88 -23.05
CA LEU A 108 -40.06 -8.94 -22.29
C LEU A 108 -38.64 -9.49 -22.21
N TYR A 109 -37.66 -8.64 -22.46
CA TYR A 109 -36.26 -9.04 -22.32
C TYR A 109 -35.39 -7.94 -21.71
N ALA A 110 -34.43 -8.35 -20.88
CA ALA A 110 -33.41 -7.49 -20.33
C ALA A 110 -32.04 -8.00 -20.77
N THR A 111 -31.15 -7.08 -21.16
CA THR A 111 -29.77 -7.40 -21.56
C THR A 111 -28.77 -6.69 -20.68
N ALA A 112 -27.71 -7.38 -20.30
CA ALA A 112 -26.57 -6.78 -19.62
C ALA A 112 -25.26 -7.24 -20.26
N LYS A 113 -24.32 -6.30 -20.40
CA LYS A 113 -22.94 -6.56 -20.81
C LYS A 113 -22.01 -6.27 -19.65
N SER A 114 -20.84 -6.91 -19.62
CA SER A 114 -19.81 -6.65 -18.60
C SER A 114 -19.49 -5.14 -18.47
N ALA A 115 -19.36 -4.42 -19.60
CA ALA A 115 -19.10 -2.98 -19.59
C ALA A 115 -20.21 -2.13 -18.95
N ASP A 116 -21.47 -2.56 -19.05
CA ASP A 116 -22.59 -1.83 -18.45
C ASP A 116 -22.77 -2.16 -16.97
N ILE A 117 -22.42 -3.39 -16.57
CA ILE A 117 -22.31 -3.80 -15.17
C ILE A 117 -21.21 -2.96 -14.49
N GLN A 118 -20.05 -2.83 -15.15
CA GLN A 118 -18.92 -2.04 -14.64
C GLN A 118 -19.30 -0.59 -14.30
N LYS A 119 -20.18 0.05 -15.09
CA LYS A 119 -20.63 1.42 -14.83
C LYS A 119 -21.44 1.58 -13.55
N GLN A 120 -22.07 0.51 -13.05
CA GLN A 120 -22.93 0.56 -11.87
C GLN A 120 -22.23 0.03 -10.61
N VAL A 121 -21.44 -1.05 -10.73
CA VAL A 121 -20.81 -1.73 -9.59
C VAL A 121 -19.28 -1.72 -9.61
N GLY A 122 -18.67 -1.17 -10.66
CA GLY A 122 -17.22 -1.07 -10.81
C GLY A 122 -16.59 -2.35 -11.37
N LEU A 123 -15.27 -2.46 -11.26
CA LEU A 123 -14.46 -3.56 -11.81
C LEU A 123 -14.48 -4.80 -10.92
N GLN A 124 -15.63 -5.15 -10.35
CA GLN A 124 -15.78 -6.31 -9.50
C GLN A 124 -16.01 -7.55 -10.37
N SER A 125 -14.99 -8.38 -10.54
CA SER A 125 -15.12 -9.70 -11.18
C SER A 125 -15.49 -10.75 -10.12
N GLY A 126 -16.34 -11.71 -10.46
CA GLY A 126 -16.79 -12.70 -9.47
C GLY A 126 -18.15 -13.34 -9.79
N ALA A 127 -18.68 -14.06 -8.81
CA ALA A 127 -20.02 -14.63 -8.87
C ALA A 127 -21.08 -13.56 -8.57
N TYR A 128 -22.04 -13.43 -9.47
CA TYR A 128 -23.18 -12.53 -9.36
C TYR A 128 -24.48 -13.34 -9.28
N THR A 129 -25.34 -13.00 -8.32
CA THR A 129 -26.70 -13.54 -8.26
C THR A 129 -27.58 -12.76 -9.23
N ALA A 130 -28.12 -13.46 -10.23
CA ALA A 130 -29.07 -12.90 -11.18
C ALA A 130 -30.51 -13.11 -10.70
N ALA A 131 -31.29 -12.02 -10.66
CA ALA A 131 -32.70 -12.06 -10.30
C ALA A 131 -33.51 -11.11 -11.17
N ILE A 132 -34.76 -11.46 -11.44
CA ILE A 132 -35.75 -10.58 -12.07
C ILE A 132 -36.63 -10.00 -10.98
N ILE A 133 -36.85 -8.69 -11.04
CA ILE A 133 -37.80 -7.96 -10.19
C ILE A 133 -38.92 -7.48 -11.09
N VAL A 134 -40.16 -7.82 -10.75
CA VAL A 134 -41.37 -7.36 -11.45
C VAL A 134 -42.28 -6.65 -10.46
N GLY A 135 -42.72 -5.44 -10.82
CA GLY A 135 -43.65 -4.63 -10.03
C GLY A 135 -44.68 -3.95 -10.92
N ASP A 136 -45.93 -3.95 -10.47
CA ASP A 136 -47.05 -3.26 -11.11
C ASP A 136 -48.08 -2.87 -10.03
N THR A 137 -48.85 -1.81 -10.25
CA THR A 137 -49.90 -1.37 -9.30
C THR A 137 -51.13 -2.27 -9.30
N ARG A 138 -51.33 -3.08 -10.34
CA ARG A 138 -52.43 -4.06 -10.43
C ARG A 138 -52.13 -5.37 -9.69
N ALA A 139 -50.88 -5.56 -9.26
CA ALA A 139 -50.45 -6.75 -8.55
C ALA A 139 -50.48 -6.53 -7.04
N THR A 140 -50.87 -7.57 -6.29
CA THR A 140 -50.92 -7.51 -4.82
C THR A 140 -49.52 -7.47 -4.21
N GLN A 141 -48.57 -8.20 -4.78
CA GLN A 141 -47.19 -8.29 -4.32
C GLN A 141 -46.20 -8.19 -5.50
N PRO A 142 -45.06 -7.49 -5.31
CA PRO A 142 -43.98 -7.51 -6.29
C PRO A 142 -43.30 -8.88 -6.30
N LEU A 143 -42.89 -9.32 -7.49
CA LEU A 143 -42.26 -10.62 -7.68
C LEU A 143 -40.73 -10.47 -7.76
N LEU A 144 -40.02 -11.15 -6.87
CA LEU A 144 -38.56 -11.33 -6.94
C LEU A 144 -38.26 -12.78 -7.33
N TRP A 145 -37.76 -13.00 -8.54
CA TRP A 145 -37.43 -14.32 -9.05
C TRP A 145 -35.92 -14.48 -9.23
N THR A 146 -35.29 -15.34 -8.44
CA THR A 146 -33.85 -15.63 -8.57
C THR A 146 -33.61 -16.62 -9.71
N LEU A 147 -32.85 -16.22 -10.72
CA LEU A 147 -32.57 -17.04 -11.90
C LEU A 147 -31.44 -18.03 -11.66
N GLY A 148 -30.42 -17.61 -10.92
CA GLY A 148 -29.20 -18.39 -10.69
C GLY A 148 -27.97 -17.51 -10.49
N GLU A 149 -26.80 -18.12 -10.64
CA GLU A 149 -25.50 -17.47 -10.50
C GLU A 149 -24.82 -17.31 -11.85
N VAL A 150 -24.32 -16.11 -12.14
CA VAL A 150 -23.51 -15.85 -13.34
C VAL A 150 -22.12 -15.39 -12.91
N GLN A 151 -21.08 -15.96 -13.51
CA GLN A 151 -19.70 -15.54 -13.28
C GLN A 151 -19.41 -14.34 -14.21
N VAL A 152 -19.20 -13.15 -13.66
CA VAL A 152 -18.89 -11.95 -14.45
C VAL A 152 -17.38 -11.73 -14.48
N LEU A 153 -16.83 -11.63 -15.68
CA LEU A 153 -15.42 -11.29 -15.93
C LEU A 153 -15.35 -10.02 -16.79
N HIS A 154 -14.54 -9.07 -16.35
CA HIS A 154 -14.29 -7.82 -17.07
C HIS A 154 -13.14 -7.98 -18.05
N ALA A 155 -12.91 -6.95 -18.89
CA ALA A 155 -11.81 -6.95 -19.83
C ALA A 155 -10.47 -7.14 -19.08
N PRO A 156 -9.62 -8.09 -19.51
CA PRO A 156 -8.35 -8.36 -18.85
C PRO A 156 -7.36 -7.20 -19.06
N LEU A 157 -6.38 -7.11 -18.16
CA LEU A 157 -5.20 -6.26 -18.30
C LEU A 157 -4.25 -6.80 -19.39
N ASP A 158 -3.24 -6.02 -19.78
CA ASP A 158 -2.25 -6.40 -20.80
C ASP A 158 -1.48 -7.69 -20.45
N ASP A 159 -1.40 -8.02 -19.16
CA ASP A 159 -0.78 -9.25 -18.63
C ASP A 159 -1.76 -10.45 -18.58
N GLY A 160 -2.99 -10.27 -19.07
CA GLY A 160 -4.05 -11.29 -19.06
C GLY A 160 -4.76 -11.45 -17.71
N SER A 161 -4.36 -10.71 -16.67
CA SER A 161 -4.99 -10.77 -15.35
C SER A 161 -6.31 -10.01 -15.31
N GLN A 162 -7.19 -10.39 -14.38
CA GLN A 162 -8.42 -9.64 -14.13
C GLN A 162 -8.11 -8.33 -13.39
N PRO A 163 -8.79 -7.22 -13.73
CA PRO A 163 -8.57 -5.95 -13.06
C PRO A 163 -8.89 -6.05 -11.56
N ALA A 164 -8.13 -5.31 -10.74
CA ALA A 164 -8.34 -5.27 -9.31
C ALA A 164 -9.77 -4.84 -8.99
N ALA A 165 -10.42 -5.57 -8.07
CA ALA A 165 -11.80 -5.30 -7.66
C ALA A 165 -11.92 -3.89 -7.09
N ALA A 166 -12.46 -2.98 -7.90
CA ALA A 166 -12.56 -1.58 -7.56
C ALA A 166 -14.04 -1.18 -7.55
N SER A 167 -14.59 -0.85 -6.37
CA SER A 167 -15.95 -0.30 -6.27
C SER A 167 -16.06 0.97 -7.11
N TYR A 168 -17.20 1.13 -7.78
CA TYR A 168 -17.57 2.36 -8.48
C TYR A 168 -17.80 3.51 -7.51
N ARG A 169 -18.31 3.23 -6.30
CA ARG A 169 -18.63 4.26 -5.32
C ARG A 169 -17.35 4.81 -4.70
N ALA A 170 -17.04 6.06 -5.00
CA ALA A 170 -15.91 6.78 -4.40
C ALA A 170 -15.97 6.79 -2.87
N ILE A 171 -17.19 6.81 -2.29
CA ILE A 171 -17.45 6.77 -0.84
C ILE A 171 -16.87 5.50 -0.19
N ASP A 172 -16.94 4.35 -0.86
CA ASP A 172 -16.42 3.09 -0.33
C ASP A 172 -14.89 3.07 -0.25
N ARG A 173 -14.23 3.91 -1.05
CA ARG A 173 -12.77 4.10 -1.01
C ARG A 173 -12.36 5.13 0.03
N MET A 174 -13.18 6.16 0.26
CA MET A 174 -12.86 7.28 1.15
C MET A 174 -12.86 6.90 2.64
N HIS A 175 -13.63 5.89 3.05
CA HIS A 175 -13.81 5.52 4.46
C HIS A 175 -12.98 4.29 4.88
N LYS A 176 -11.88 3.98 4.18
CA LYS A 176 -10.99 2.89 4.55
C LYS A 176 -9.68 3.43 5.14
N PRO A 177 -9.15 2.82 6.20
CA PRO A 177 -7.83 3.19 6.70
C PRO A 177 -6.79 2.97 5.61
N LEU A 178 -5.94 3.98 5.41
CA LEU A 178 -4.78 3.85 4.53
C LEU A 178 -3.73 2.91 5.16
N PRO A 179 -2.90 2.26 4.34
CA PRO A 179 -1.80 1.45 4.86
C PRO A 179 -0.85 2.30 5.71
N GLU A 180 -0.32 1.69 6.78
CA GLU A 180 0.64 2.33 7.67
C GLU A 180 1.97 2.57 6.94
N ILE A 181 2.55 3.77 7.11
CA ILE A 181 3.83 4.14 6.53
C ILE A 181 4.93 3.88 7.56
N VAL A 182 5.77 2.88 7.30
CA VAL A 182 6.92 2.54 8.16
C VAL A 182 8.18 3.20 7.63
N HIS A 183 8.81 4.07 8.44
CA HIS A 183 10.08 4.69 8.08
C HIS A 183 11.24 3.69 8.22
N MET A 184 11.89 3.36 7.10
CA MET A 184 13.04 2.45 7.07
C MET A 184 14.34 3.21 7.28
N HIS A 185 14.96 3.04 8.45
CA HIS A 185 16.29 3.59 8.71
C HIS A 185 17.36 2.86 7.91
N ARG A 186 18.46 3.57 7.59
CA ARG A 186 19.65 2.96 7.02
C ARG A 186 20.21 1.93 8.00
N LEU A 187 20.53 0.75 7.47
CA LEU A 187 21.22 -0.28 8.23
C LEU A 187 22.61 0.22 8.64
N PRO A 188 23.08 -0.12 9.86
CA PRO A 188 24.42 0.23 10.29
C PRO A 188 25.45 -0.46 9.38
N GLU A 189 26.53 0.25 9.06
CA GLU A 189 27.62 -0.31 8.27
C GLU A 189 28.31 -1.46 9.02
N ARG A 190 28.69 -2.50 8.29
CA ARG A 190 29.38 -3.66 8.85
C ARG A 190 30.78 -3.25 9.34
N ARG A 191 31.04 -3.45 10.63
CA ARG A 191 32.36 -3.25 11.24
C ARG A 191 33.25 -4.49 11.08
N ALA A 192 34.56 -4.27 11.00
CA ALA A 192 35.54 -5.34 10.97
C ALA A 192 35.55 -6.14 12.30
N PRO A 193 35.88 -7.45 12.28
CA PRO A 193 36.01 -8.24 13.50
C PRO A 193 37.10 -7.68 14.43
N ALA A 194 36.85 -7.66 15.74
CA ALA A 194 37.76 -7.08 16.73
C ALA A 194 39.17 -7.70 16.69
N VAL A 195 39.26 -9.02 16.47
CA VAL A 195 40.53 -9.75 16.38
C VAL A 195 41.41 -9.20 15.26
N VAL A 196 40.82 -8.92 14.10
CA VAL A 196 41.54 -8.37 12.94
C VAL A 196 42.04 -6.96 13.27
N SER A 197 41.16 -6.11 13.83
CA SER A 197 41.53 -4.73 14.20
C SER A 197 42.67 -4.68 15.24
N VAL A 198 42.63 -5.54 16.25
CA VAL A 198 43.68 -5.63 17.28
C VAL A 198 45.00 -6.11 16.67
N LEU A 199 44.97 -7.13 15.81
CA LEU A 199 46.17 -7.62 15.14
C LEU A 199 46.86 -6.51 14.35
N PHE A 200 46.13 -5.78 13.50
CA PHE A 200 46.70 -4.69 12.70
C PHE A 200 47.17 -3.51 13.57
N THR A 201 46.52 -3.26 14.71
CA THR A 201 47.00 -2.26 15.68
C THR A 201 48.36 -2.63 16.26
N LEU A 202 48.56 -3.91 16.61
CA LEU A 202 49.86 -4.40 17.08
C LEU A 202 50.93 -4.34 15.98
N VAL A 203 50.57 -4.71 14.75
CA VAL A 203 51.47 -4.61 13.58
C VAL A 203 51.88 -3.16 13.34
N ALA A 204 50.95 -2.20 13.45
CA ALA A 204 51.26 -0.78 13.31
C ALA A 204 52.15 -0.23 14.44
N ALA A 205 52.06 -0.78 15.65
CA ALA A 205 52.91 -0.42 16.79
C ALA A 205 54.30 -1.09 16.75
N ALA A 206 54.45 -2.20 16.03
CA ALA A 206 55.69 -3.00 16.00
C ALA A 206 56.94 -2.22 15.55
N PRO A 207 56.91 -1.34 14.53
CA PRO A 207 58.09 -0.58 14.13
C PRO A 207 58.68 0.28 15.25
N VAL A 208 57.84 0.83 16.13
CA VAL A 208 58.29 1.63 17.28
C VAL A 208 59.01 0.74 18.30
N ALA A 209 58.47 -0.43 18.59
CA ALA A 209 59.10 -1.40 19.49
C ALA A 209 60.44 -1.91 18.94
N ILE A 210 60.49 -2.22 17.64
CA ILE A 210 61.71 -2.63 16.94
C ILE A 210 62.76 -1.52 17.00
N TYR A 211 62.37 -0.27 16.72
CA TYR A 211 63.28 0.88 16.80
C TYR A 211 63.92 1.00 18.19
N VAL A 212 63.12 0.92 19.25
CA VAL A 212 63.64 0.99 20.63
C VAL A 212 64.59 -0.17 20.93
N ALA A 213 64.23 -1.40 20.55
CA ALA A 213 65.08 -2.57 20.77
C ALA A 213 66.42 -2.45 20.05
N VAL A 214 66.41 -2.05 18.78
CA VAL A 214 67.63 -1.87 17.97
C VAL A 214 68.46 -0.71 18.53
N ALA A 215 67.85 0.42 18.92
CA ALA A 215 68.57 1.54 19.53
C ALA A 215 69.30 1.13 20.82
N LEU A 216 68.65 0.34 21.68
CA LEU A 216 69.26 -0.19 22.90
C LEU A 216 70.40 -1.17 22.59
N GLN A 217 70.26 -2.03 21.58
CA GLN A 217 71.31 -2.93 21.12
C GLN A 217 72.53 -2.17 20.56
N MET A 218 72.31 -1.05 19.88
CA MET A 218 73.38 -0.18 19.38
C MET A 218 74.05 0.67 20.48
N GLY A 219 73.65 0.52 21.75
CA GLY A 219 74.26 1.22 22.89
C GLY A 219 73.75 2.65 23.10
N ALA A 220 72.57 2.99 22.57
CA ALA A 220 71.91 4.26 22.87
C ALA A 220 71.74 4.42 24.38
N ASN A 221 72.17 5.56 24.91
CA ASN A 221 72.19 5.82 26.35
C ASN A 221 71.84 7.28 26.66
N LEU A 222 71.50 7.55 27.92
CA LEU A 222 71.14 8.89 28.41
C LEU A 222 72.28 9.58 29.15
N LYS A 223 73.54 9.12 29.01
CA LYS A 223 74.69 9.68 29.74
C LYS A 223 75.01 11.12 29.34
N GLY A 224 74.52 11.56 28.17
CA GLY A 224 74.65 12.94 27.69
C GLY A 224 73.69 13.94 28.33
N PHE A 225 72.78 13.50 29.21
CA PHE A 225 71.83 14.41 29.86
C PHE A 225 72.57 15.40 30.80
N PRO A 226 72.30 16.72 30.72
CA PRO A 226 72.99 17.71 31.55
C PRO A 226 72.79 17.48 33.06
N SER A 227 73.88 17.56 33.83
CA SER A 227 73.87 17.55 35.29
C SER A 227 74.24 18.93 35.87
N GLY A 228 73.96 19.17 37.15
CA GLY A 228 74.28 20.43 37.83
C GLY A 228 73.45 21.62 37.32
N GLY A 229 74.09 22.77 37.07
CA GLY A 229 73.40 24.02 36.71
C GLY A 229 72.56 23.99 35.42
N GLY A 230 72.82 23.05 34.50
CA GLY A 230 72.03 22.87 33.28
C GLY A 230 70.86 21.89 33.40
N PHE A 231 70.76 21.16 34.52
CA PHE A 231 69.76 20.12 34.72
C PHE A 231 68.32 20.67 34.66
N LEU A 232 68.06 21.77 35.37
CA LEU A 232 66.71 22.36 35.45
C LEU A 232 66.20 22.81 34.07
N ALA A 233 67.08 23.36 33.24
CA ALA A 233 66.72 23.79 31.90
C ALA A 233 66.37 22.59 31.00
N ALA A 234 67.22 21.56 31.01
CA ALA A 234 67.01 20.35 30.23
C ALA A 234 65.78 19.55 30.69
N ALA A 235 65.59 19.40 32.00
CA ALA A 235 64.44 18.73 32.58
C ALA A 235 63.14 19.50 32.29
N GLY A 236 63.14 20.83 32.46
CA GLY A 236 62.00 21.69 32.15
C GLY A 236 61.59 21.61 30.68
N PHE A 237 62.56 21.56 29.76
CA PHE A 237 62.30 21.39 28.33
C PHE A 237 61.63 20.04 28.01
N HIS A 238 62.16 18.92 28.52
CA HIS A 238 61.61 17.58 28.23
C HIS A 238 60.26 17.36 28.93
N LEU A 239 60.08 17.86 30.15
CA LEU A 239 58.78 17.84 30.83
C LEU A 239 57.75 18.71 30.12
N GLY A 240 58.17 19.87 29.59
CA GLY A 240 57.34 20.72 28.75
C GLY A 240 56.87 19.99 27.48
N LEU A 241 57.79 19.31 26.78
CA LEU A 241 57.46 18.50 25.60
C LEU A 241 56.51 17.34 25.94
N LEU A 242 56.75 16.62 27.03
CA LEU A 242 55.86 15.57 27.53
C LEU A 242 54.47 16.12 27.88
N SER A 243 54.41 17.32 28.48
CA SER A 243 53.15 17.99 28.82
C SER A 243 52.37 18.40 27.58
N ILE A 244 53.04 18.85 26.52
CA ILE A 244 52.40 19.18 25.24
C ILE A 244 51.84 17.91 24.58
N LEU A 245 52.60 16.81 24.55
CA LEU A 245 52.10 15.52 24.05
C LEU A 245 50.91 14.99 24.87
N GLY A 246 50.97 15.15 26.20
CA GLY A 246 49.85 14.85 27.09
C GLY A 246 48.62 15.73 26.82
N LEU A 247 48.81 17.01 26.56
CA LEU A 247 47.73 17.93 26.18
C LEU A 247 47.08 17.50 24.86
N TYR A 248 47.85 17.04 23.87
CA TYR A 248 47.30 16.49 22.63
C TYR A 248 46.47 15.23 22.87
N MET A 249 46.90 14.35 23.77
CA MET A 249 46.10 13.19 24.18
C MET A 249 44.79 13.62 24.86
N LEU A 250 44.83 14.62 25.74
CA LEU A 250 43.64 15.16 26.39
C LEU A 250 42.69 15.86 25.39
N PHE A 251 43.23 16.54 24.39
CA PHE A 251 42.46 17.08 23.26
C PHE A 251 41.76 15.99 22.47
N TRP A 252 42.47 14.90 22.15
CA TRP A 252 41.89 13.76 21.45
C TRP A 252 40.75 13.10 22.26
N LEU A 253 40.89 13.02 23.58
CA LEU A 253 39.95 12.31 24.43
C LEU A 253 38.76 13.15 24.90
N ARG A 254 38.97 14.44 25.24
CA ARG A 254 37.96 15.24 25.97
C ARG A 254 37.97 16.75 25.72
N LEU A 255 39.11 17.40 25.53
CA LEU A 255 39.16 18.87 25.49
C LEU A 255 38.65 19.42 24.16
N THR A 256 38.06 20.63 24.21
CA THR A 256 37.71 21.37 23.00
C THR A 256 38.89 22.21 22.51
N MET A 257 38.81 22.67 21.26
CA MET A 257 39.85 23.50 20.66
C MET A 257 40.07 24.81 21.42
N VAL A 258 39.00 25.46 21.88
CA VAL A 258 39.05 26.74 22.62
C VAL A 258 39.74 26.58 23.98
N GLN A 259 39.62 25.41 24.62
CA GLN A 259 40.33 25.11 25.86
C GLN A 259 41.81 24.77 25.58
N THR A 260 42.05 23.97 24.53
CA THR A 260 43.38 23.44 24.22
C THR A 260 44.35 24.52 23.74
N LEU A 261 43.91 25.43 22.87
CA LEU A 261 44.76 26.47 22.28
C LEU A 261 45.46 27.39 23.31
N PRO A 262 44.77 27.99 24.31
CA PRO A 262 45.44 28.83 25.30
C PRO A 262 46.38 28.03 26.20
N MET A 263 46.02 26.80 26.59
CA MET A 263 46.90 25.90 27.35
C MET A 263 48.15 25.55 26.55
N LEU A 264 47.98 25.23 25.26
CA LEU A 264 49.08 24.92 24.35
C LEU A 264 49.98 26.14 24.15
N ALA A 265 49.42 27.34 23.97
CA ALA A 265 50.19 28.57 23.83
C ALA A 265 51.08 28.84 25.05
N LEU A 266 50.51 28.70 26.26
CA LEU A 266 51.25 28.86 27.52
C LEU A 266 52.35 27.79 27.67
N LEU A 267 52.00 26.51 27.51
CA LEU A 267 52.97 25.40 27.61
C LEU A 267 54.07 25.52 26.56
N SER A 268 53.74 25.93 25.33
CA SER A 268 54.72 26.11 24.25
C SER A 268 55.66 27.27 24.54
N ALA A 269 55.18 28.39 25.07
CA ALA A 269 56.03 29.52 25.46
C ALA A 269 57.02 29.13 26.57
N VAL A 270 56.54 28.45 27.61
CA VAL A 270 57.39 27.96 28.71
C VAL A 270 58.41 26.93 28.20
N THR A 271 57.96 25.97 27.39
CA THR A 271 58.83 24.93 26.80
C THR A 271 59.89 25.56 25.89
N ALA A 272 59.54 26.57 25.09
CA ALA A 272 60.47 27.28 24.23
C ALA A 272 61.54 28.05 25.04
N ALA A 273 61.16 28.67 26.15
CA ALA A 273 62.12 29.36 27.02
C ALA A 273 63.16 28.38 27.59
N PHE A 274 62.72 27.27 28.19
CA PHE A 274 63.62 26.22 28.69
C PHE A 274 64.44 25.56 27.58
N GLY A 275 63.84 25.35 26.40
CA GLY A 275 64.50 24.81 25.22
C GLY A 275 65.62 25.71 24.71
N SER A 276 65.38 27.02 24.64
CA SER A 276 66.39 28.00 24.22
C SER A 276 67.62 28.00 25.13
N THR A 277 67.41 27.90 26.44
CA THR A 277 68.50 27.79 27.43
C THR A 277 69.22 26.46 27.32
N THR A 278 68.49 25.35 27.15
CA THR A 278 69.06 24.01 26.98
C THR A 278 69.95 23.93 25.73
N LEU A 279 69.47 24.47 24.61
CA LEU A 279 70.23 24.50 23.35
C LEU A 279 71.49 25.37 23.47
N LYS A 280 71.40 26.56 24.08
CA LYS A 280 72.57 27.43 24.33
C LYS A 280 73.63 26.76 25.20
N GLN A 281 73.20 25.99 26.20
CA GLN A 281 74.11 25.24 27.07
C GLN A 281 74.72 24.03 26.35
N ALA A 282 73.96 23.36 25.49
CA ALA A 282 74.46 22.25 24.68
C ALA A 282 75.52 22.70 23.66
N THR A 283 75.30 23.82 22.96
CA THR A 283 76.27 24.37 22.00
C THR A 283 77.56 24.85 22.67
N GLY A 284 77.45 25.54 23.82
CA GLY A 284 78.62 25.98 24.60
C GLY A 284 79.42 24.85 25.26
N ARG A 285 78.84 23.65 25.37
CA ARG A 285 79.56 22.42 25.78
C ARG A 285 80.24 21.73 24.59
N GLY A 286 79.60 21.73 23.42
CA GLY A 286 80.18 21.21 22.18
C GLY A 286 81.47 21.93 21.78
N SER A 287 81.48 23.26 21.86
CA SER A 287 82.66 24.09 21.55
C SER A 287 83.83 23.97 22.54
N LYS A 288 83.68 23.22 23.64
CA LYS A 288 84.75 22.95 24.63
C LYS A 288 85.33 21.55 24.52
N LEU A 289 84.73 20.70 23.68
CA LEU A 289 85.12 19.30 23.47
C LEU A 289 85.79 19.07 22.11
N GLU A 290 85.72 20.05 21.19
CA GLU A 290 86.61 20.21 20.04
C GLU A 290 87.88 20.97 20.43
#